data_AF-A0A7T1WTF0-F1
#
_entry.id   AF-A0A7T1WTF0-F1
#
_cell.length_a   1.000
_cell.length_b   1.000
_cell.length_c   1.000
_cell.angle_alpha   90.00
_cell.angle_beta   90.00
_cell.angle_gamma   90.00
#
_symmetry.space_group_name_H-M   'P 1'
#
loop_
_entity.id
_entity.type
_entity.pdbx_description
1 polymer ?
#
loop_
_entity_poly.entity_id
_entity_poly.type
_entity_poly.pdbx_seq_one_letter_code
_entity_poly.pdbx_strand_id
1 'polypeptide(L)'
;MRFAPRQGGKGTMPTTSTYGCHFKKACVSAGLVDVDGKAKYTPGSLRHFFASTALANGVPIHEVSRWLGHRSIKTTIDVYGHLLPSAWDRCREALKHAMRPIPVDAAPQPWDEASRSADTHAALACTRGV
;
A
#
# COMPACT_ATOMS: atom_id res chain seq x y z
N MET A 1 22.17 -19.45 7.46
CA MET A 1 22.55 -18.57 6.33
C MET A 1 23.85 -17.87 6.65
N ARG A 2 24.96 -18.28 6.04
CA ARG A 2 26.32 -17.77 6.34
C ARG A 2 26.68 -16.73 5.29
N PHE A 3 26.52 -15.45 5.61
CA PHE A 3 27.02 -14.35 4.78
C PHE A 3 28.55 -14.44 4.74
N ALA A 4 29.11 -14.67 3.55
CA ALA A 4 30.56 -14.75 3.36
C ALA A 4 31.24 -13.42 3.77
N PRO A 5 32.47 -13.47 4.34
CA PRO A 5 33.20 -12.27 4.71
C PRO A 5 33.41 -11.38 3.46
N ARG A 6 33.05 -10.10 3.59
CA ARG A 6 33.27 -9.11 2.53
C ARG A 6 34.77 -8.93 2.34
N GLN A 7 35.30 -9.38 1.20
CA GLN A 7 36.69 -9.12 0.80
C GLN A 7 36.89 -7.60 0.70
N GLY A 8 37.75 -7.07 1.57
CA GLY A 8 38.16 -5.67 1.61
C GLY A 8 39.14 -5.36 0.48
N GLY A 9 38.65 -5.28 -0.75
CA GLY A 9 39.41 -4.77 -1.89
C GLY A 9 39.38 -3.25 -1.93
N LYS A 10 40.51 -2.62 -2.28
CA LYS A 10 40.67 -1.17 -2.51
C LYS A 10 39.45 -0.63 -3.27
N GLY A 11 38.60 0.12 -2.56
CA GLY A 11 37.22 0.38 -2.97
C GLY A 11 37.11 1.42 -4.08
N THR A 12 37.45 1.05 -5.30
CA THR A 12 36.98 1.79 -6.47
C THR A 12 35.46 1.64 -6.51
N MET A 13 34.71 2.76 -6.47
CA MET A 13 33.25 2.70 -6.50
C MET A 13 32.78 1.87 -7.70
N PRO A 14 31.94 0.83 -7.49
CA PRO A 14 31.38 0.07 -8.59
C PRO A 14 30.62 1.01 -9.52
N THR A 15 31.09 1.09 -10.76
CA THR A 15 30.37 1.77 -11.84
C THR A 15 29.09 1.00 -12.16
N THR A 16 28.13 1.65 -12.82
CA THR A 16 26.84 1.05 -13.22
C THR A 16 27.02 -0.26 -13.99
N SER A 17 28.07 -0.35 -14.83
CA SER A 17 28.40 -1.56 -15.59
C SER A 17 28.92 -2.70 -14.71
N THR A 18 29.70 -2.38 -13.68
CA THR A 18 30.23 -3.35 -12.70
C THR A 18 29.10 -3.96 -11.88
N TYR A 19 28.15 -3.13 -11.42
CA TYR A 19 26.96 -3.60 -10.71
C TYR A 19 26.08 -4.50 -11.59
N GLY A 20 25.88 -4.11 -12.85
CA GLY A 20 25.11 -4.90 -13.81
C GLY A 20 25.71 -6.29 -14.05
N CYS A 21 27.03 -6.40 -14.14
CA CYS A 21 27.72 -7.68 -14.28
C CYS A 21 27.49 -8.59 -13.06
N HIS A 22 27.65 -8.07 -11.85
CA HIS A 22 27.44 -8.83 -10.62
C HIS A 22 25.98 -9.26 -10.45
N PHE A 23 25.03 -8.39 -10.78
CA PHE A 23 23.61 -8.72 -10.72
C PHE A 23 23.25 -9.85 -11.70
N LYS A 24 23.75 -9.80 -12.94
CA LYS A 24 23.54 -10.88 -13.92
C LYS A 24 24.10 -12.22 -13.43
N LYS A 25 25.31 -12.22 -12.86
CA LYS A 25 25.91 -13.42 -12.25
C LYS A 25 25.04 -13.97 -11.12
N ALA A 26 24.51 -13.10 -10.27
CA ALA A 26 23.61 -13.48 -9.19
C ALA A 26 22.29 -14.10 -9.72
N CYS A 27 21.69 -13.52 -10.76
CA CYS A 27 20.50 -14.08 -11.39
C CYS A 27 20.74 -15.46 -11.99
N VAL A 28 21.88 -15.67 -12.66
CA VAL A 28 22.27 -16.97 -13.20
C VAL A 28 22.48 -17.99 -12.07
N SER A 29 23.15 -17.61 -10.99
CA SER A 29 23.32 -18.51 -9.82
C SER A 29 22.01 -18.85 -9.11
N ALA A 30 21.00 -17.98 -9.20
CA ALA A 30 19.67 -18.20 -8.64
C ALA A 30 18.74 -18.99 -9.58
N GLY A 31 19.20 -19.38 -10.78
CA GLY A 31 18.38 -20.06 -11.78
C GLY A 31 17.35 -19.16 -12.48
N LEU A 32 17.45 -17.83 -12.32
CA LEU A 32 16.57 -16.85 -12.97
C LEU A 32 17.08 -16.54 -14.39
N VAL A 33 17.22 -17.59 -15.19
CA VAL A 33 17.67 -17.52 -16.58
C VAL A 33 16.50 -17.63 -17.54
N ASP A 34 16.62 -16.92 -18.66
CA ASP A 34 15.71 -17.07 -19.79
C ASP A 34 16.06 -18.34 -20.59
N VAL A 35 15.25 -18.68 -21.61
CA VAL A 35 15.50 -19.81 -22.53
C VAL A 35 16.88 -19.76 -23.18
N ASP A 36 17.46 -18.56 -23.34
CA ASP A 36 18.80 -18.34 -23.89
C ASP A 36 19.94 -18.43 -22.84
N GLY A 37 19.64 -18.78 -21.59
CA GLY A 37 20.62 -18.83 -20.50
C GLY A 37 21.09 -17.47 -19.97
N LYS A 38 20.49 -16.36 -20.44
CA LYS A 38 20.78 -15.00 -19.98
C LYS A 38 19.96 -14.65 -18.75
N ALA A 39 20.46 -13.74 -17.91
CA ALA A 39 19.72 -13.23 -16.76
C ALA A 39 18.38 -12.62 -17.21
N LYS A 40 17.27 -13.18 -16.72
CA LYS A 40 15.91 -12.80 -17.12
C LYS A 40 15.52 -11.39 -16.67
N TYR A 41 16.08 -10.94 -15.55
CA TYR A 41 15.71 -9.69 -14.93
C TYR A 41 16.88 -8.71 -14.93
N THR A 42 16.54 -7.42 -15.07
CA THR A 42 17.48 -6.32 -14.88
C THR A 42 17.20 -5.65 -13.53
N PRO A 43 18.15 -4.90 -12.95
CA PRO A 43 17.88 -4.09 -11.76
C PRO A 43 16.70 -3.13 -11.94
N GLY A 44 16.50 -2.62 -13.17
CA GLY A 44 15.34 -1.80 -13.52
C GLY A 44 14.02 -2.57 -13.42
N SER A 45 14.02 -3.86 -13.77
CA SER A 45 12.83 -4.73 -13.65
C SER A 45 12.36 -4.83 -12.19
N LEU A 46 13.27 -4.84 -11.21
CA LEU A 46 12.90 -4.82 -9.80
C LEU A 46 12.24 -3.50 -9.39
N ARG A 47 12.73 -2.38 -9.93
CA ARG A 47 12.11 -1.06 -9.74
C ARG A 47 10.70 -1.02 -10.33
N HIS A 48 10.51 -1.59 -11.52
CA HIS A 48 9.19 -1.71 -12.14
C HIS A 48 8.25 -2.60 -11.32
N PHE A 49 8.74 -3.74 -10.82
CA PHE A 49 7.96 -4.63 -9.96
C PHE A 49 7.46 -3.91 -8.70
N PHE A 50 8.36 -3.22 -7.99
CA PHE A 50 7.98 -2.45 -6.80
C PHE A 50 6.90 -1.40 -7.10
N ALA A 51 7.07 -0.62 -8.16
CA ALA A 51 6.13 0.43 -8.52
C ALA A 51 4.75 -0.14 -8.92
N SER A 52 4.73 -1.18 -9.75
CA SER A 52 3.49 -1.83 -10.18
C SER A 52 2.73 -2.45 -9.00
N THR A 53 3.42 -3.12 -8.08
CA THR A 53 2.79 -3.70 -6.88
C THR A 53 2.29 -2.63 -5.92
N ALA A 54 3.02 -1.53 -5.70
CA ALA A 54 2.57 -0.43 -4.86
C ALA A 54 1.28 0.21 -5.43
N LEU A 55 1.24 0.45 -6.74
CA LEU A 55 0.07 1.00 -7.41
C LEU A 55 -1.12 0.03 -7.42
N ALA A 56 -0.88 -1.27 -7.57
CA ALA A 56 -1.93 -2.29 -7.49
C ALA A 56 -2.60 -2.33 -6.11
N ASN A 57 -1.84 -2.07 -5.04
CA ASN A 57 -2.36 -1.97 -3.67
C ASN A 57 -3.10 -0.64 -3.38
N GLY A 58 -3.20 0.27 -4.36
CA GLY A 58 -3.91 1.54 -4.19
C GLY A 58 -3.10 2.66 -3.53
N VAL A 59 -1.78 2.51 -3.41
CA VAL A 59 -0.90 3.60 -2.96
C VAL A 59 -0.97 4.75 -3.97
N PRO A 60 -1.11 6.01 -3.53
CA PRO A 60 -1.25 7.12 -4.45
C PRO A 60 0.06 7.39 -5.22
N ILE A 61 -0.07 7.76 -6.49
CA ILE A 61 1.05 7.86 -7.43
C ILE A 61 2.12 8.89 -7.02
N HIS A 62 1.72 9.95 -6.29
CA HIS A 62 2.66 10.98 -5.83
C HIS A 62 3.62 10.45 -4.76
N GLU A 63 3.15 9.55 -3.88
CA GLU A 63 4.00 8.89 -2.87
C GLU A 63 4.96 7.90 -3.52
N VAL A 64 4.47 7.08 -4.44
CA VAL A 64 5.31 6.15 -5.21
C VAL A 64 6.39 6.91 -5.97
N SER A 65 6.03 8.03 -6.60
CA SER A 65 6.99 8.88 -7.32
C SER A 65 8.07 9.46 -6.39
N ARG A 66 7.72 9.79 -5.13
CA ARG A 66 8.66 10.27 -4.12
C ARG A 66 9.60 9.15 -3.65
N TRP A 67 9.09 7.94 -3.43
CA TRP A 67 9.92 6.77 -3.07
C TRP A 67 10.89 6.36 -4.18
N LEU A 68 10.49 6.53 -5.44
CA LEU A 68 11.35 6.27 -6.60
C LEU A 68 12.38 7.38 -6.85
N GLY A 69 12.26 8.53 -6.21
CA GLY A 69 13.15 9.68 -6.39
C GLY A 69 13.03 10.32 -7.77
N HIS A 70 11.87 10.21 -8.43
CA HIS A 70 11.64 10.85 -9.71
C HIS A 70 11.52 12.37 -9.52
N ARG A 71 12.30 13.13 -10.29
CA ARG A 71 12.26 14.61 -10.29
C ARG A 71 10.89 15.16 -10.72
N SER A 72 10.16 14.41 -11.54
CA SER A 72 8.85 14.78 -12.05
C SER A 72 7.88 13.62 -11.93
N ILE A 73 6.67 13.90 -11.47
CA ILE A 73 5.57 12.93 -11.36
C ILE A 73 5.12 12.49 -12.76
N LYS A 74 5.28 13.34 -13.79
CA LYS A 74 4.90 13.02 -15.18
C LYS A 74 5.55 11.72 -15.66
N THR A 75 6.84 11.54 -15.38
CA THR A 75 7.57 10.31 -15.76
C THR A 75 6.95 9.05 -15.15
N THR A 76 6.43 9.14 -13.92
CA THR A 76 5.73 8.03 -13.26
C THR A 76 4.35 7.80 -13.89
N ILE A 77 3.64 8.88 -14.23
CA ILE A 77 2.33 8.80 -14.91
C ILE A 77 2.48 8.20 -16.31
N ASP A 78 3.49 8.59 -17.09
CA ASP A 78 3.68 8.10 -18.45
C ASP A 78 3.98 6.58 -18.45
N VAL A 79 4.75 6.12 -17.46
CA VAL A 79 5.13 4.70 -17.33
C VAL A 79 4.02 3.86 -16.72
N TYR A 80 3.31 4.36 -15.71
CA TYR A 80 2.37 3.56 -14.90
C TYR A 80 0.90 4.01 -15.00
N GLY A 81 0.60 5.02 -15.82
CA GLY A 81 -0.75 5.57 -15.99
C GLY A 81 -1.78 4.53 -16.41
N HIS A 82 -1.34 3.51 -17.16
CA HIS A 82 -2.19 2.40 -17.58
C HIS A 82 -2.61 1.46 -16.43
N LEU A 83 -2.00 1.55 -15.24
CA LEU A 83 -2.41 0.78 -14.05
C LEU A 83 -3.50 1.50 -13.24
N LEU A 84 -3.69 2.80 -13.46
CA LEU A 84 -4.72 3.60 -12.78
C LEU A 84 -6.17 3.21 -13.08
N PRO A 85 -6.57 2.63 -14.24
CA PRO A 85 -7.95 2.16 -14.44
C PRO A 85 -8.44 1.26 -13.30
N SER A 86 -7.57 0.37 -12.80
CA SER A 86 -7.87 -0.47 -11.63
C SER A 86 -8.04 0.33 -10.32
N ALA A 87 -7.37 1.49 -10.22
CA ALA A 87 -7.47 2.37 -9.07
C ALA A 87 -8.77 3.18 -9.09
N TRP A 88 -9.30 3.53 -10.27
CA TRP A 88 -10.61 4.18 -10.41
C TRP A 88 -11.73 3.28 -9.87
N ASP A 89 -11.71 1.99 -10.20
CA ASP A 89 -12.69 1.03 -9.67
C ASP A 89 -12.56 0.88 -8.15
N ARG A 90 -11.34 0.84 -7.60
CA ARG A 90 -11.12 0.82 -6.15
C ARG A 90 -11.61 2.09 -5.47
N CYS A 91 -11.35 3.27 -6.05
CA CYS A 91 -11.86 4.54 -5.54
C CYS A 91 -13.39 4.59 -5.60
N ARG A 92 -13.99 4.05 -6.67
CA ARG A 92 -15.45 3.96 -6.81
C ARG A 92 -16.06 3.09 -5.74
N GLU A 93 -15.51 1.90 -5.48
CA GLU A 93 -16.01 1.04 -4.41
C GLU A 93 -15.76 1.65 -3.03
N ALA A 94 -14.59 2.27 -2.79
CA ALA A 94 -14.32 2.97 -1.54
C ALA A 94 -15.31 4.12 -1.29
N LEU A 95 -15.60 4.92 -2.32
CA LEU A 95 -16.58 6.01 -2.24
C LEU A 95 -18.00 5.47 -2.04
N LYS A 96 -18.38 4.40 -2.74
CA LYS A 96 -19.66 3.72 -2.56
C LYS A 96 -19.82 3.21 -1.13
N HIS A 97 -18.76 2.64 -0.54
CA HIS A 97 -18.75 2.21 0.86
C HIS A 97 -18.87 3.37 1.84
N ALA A 98 -18.11 4.45 1.63
CA ALA A 98 -18.16 5.64 2.48
C ALA A 98 -19.50 6.40 2.38
N MET A 99 -20.13 6.38 1.20
CA MET A 99 -21.39 7.04 0.90
C MET A 99 -22.60 6.12 1.12
N ARG A 100 -22.42 4.91 1.70
CA ARG A 100 -23.56 4.07 2.10
C ARG A 100 -24.37 4.87 3.13
N PRO A 101 -25.69 5.06 2.91
CA PRO A 101 -26.52 5.67 3.93
C PRO A 101 -26.43 4.83 5.20
N ILE A 102 -26.21 5.50 6.33
CA ILE A 102 -26.39 4.88 7.65
C ILE A 102 -27.84 4.36 7.67
N PRO A 103 -28.08 3.06 7.93
CA PRO A 103 -29.44 2.58 8.10
C PRO A 103 -30.08 3.35 9.26
N VAL A 104 -31.04 4.23 8.96
CA VAL A 104 -31.81 4.97 9.97
C VAL A 104 -32.81 4.05 10.68
N ASP A 105 -32.92 2.80 10.21
CA ASP A 105 -33.81 1.77 10.72
C ASP A 105 -33.12 0.84 11.73
N ALA A 106 -31.97 1.24 12.29
CA ALA A 106 -31.51 0.65 13.55
C ALA A 106 -32.58 0.97 14.59
N ALA A 107 -33.55 0.05 14.71
CA ALA A 107 -34.66 0.12 15.63
C ALA A 107 -34.16 0.67 16.98
N PRO A 108 -34.89 1.62 17.60
CA PRO A 108 -34.51 2.16 18.90
C PRO A 108 -34.22 0.97 19.80
N GLN A 109 -33.03 0.98 20.37
CA GLN A 109 -32.58 -0.20 21.08
C GLN A 109 -33.46 -0.32 22.35
N PRO A 110 -33.86 -1.53 22.76
CA PRO A 110 -34.77 -1.72 23.91
C PRO A 110 -34.28 -1.08 25.22
N TRP A 111 -33.00 -0.72 25.31
CA TRP A 111 -32.40 -0.04 26.46
C TRP A 111 -32.64 1.49 26.50
N ASP A 112 -33.12 2.10 25.41
CA ASP A 112 -33.52 3.52 25.39
C ASP A 112 -34.85 3.78 26.13
N GLU A 113 -35.70 2.76 26.24
CA GLU A 113 -36.97 2.83 26.98
C GLU A 113 -36.75 2.67 28.49
N ALA A 114 -35.80 1.80 28.87
CA ALA A 114 -35.37 1.62 30.26
C ALA A 114 -34.81 2.92 30.86
N SER A 115 -34.09 3.70 30.04
CA SER A 115 -33.53 4.99 30.45
C SER A 115 -34.60 6.06 30.71
N ARG A 116 -35.69 6.05 29.92
CA ARG A 116 -36.85 6.95 30.09
C ARG A 116 -37.67 6.65 31.35
N SER A 117 -37.69 5.39 31.80
CA SER A 117 -38.39 4.98 33.03
C SER A 117 -37.65 5.33 34.33
N ALA A 118 -36.32 5.42 34.28
CA ALA A 118 -35.50 5.82 35.43
C ALA A 118 -35.71 7.31 35.78
N ASP A 119 -35.89 8.16 34.77
CA ASP A 119 -36.12 9.60 34.96
C ASP A 119 -37.50 9.90 35.57
N THR A 120 -38.50 9.04 35.34
CA THR A 120 -39.86 9.24 35.88
C THR A 120 -39.94 8.92 37.38
N HIS A 121 -39.13 7.98 37.88
CA HIS A 121 -39.06 7.66 39.31
C HIS A 121 -38.19 8.65 40.10
N ALA A 122 -37.19 9.26 39.47
CA ALA A 122 -36.41 10.35 40.10
C ALA A 122 -37.25 11.62 40.31
N ALA A 123 -38.17 11.95 39.39
CA ALA A 123 -39.05 13.11 39.50
C ALA A 123 -40.14 12.97 40.58
N LEU A 124 -40.65 11.75 40.81
CA LEU A 124 -41.66 11.48 41.86
C LEU A 124 -41.07 11.35 43.28
N ALA A 125 -39.77 11.07 43.41
CA ALA A 125 -39.09 11.05 44.71
C ALA A 125 -38.84 12.46 45.26
N CYS A 126 -38.69 13.47 44.39
CA CYS A 126 -38.43 14.86 44.79
C CYS A 126 -39.68 15.62 45.29
N THR A 127 -40.90 15.13 45.04
CA THR A 127 -42.16 15.82 45.41
C THR A 127 -42.83 15.30 46.69
N ARG A 128 -42.19 14.36 47.41
CA ARG A 128 -42.74 13.70 48.61
C ARG A 128 -41.98 13.95 49.92
N GLY A 129 -41.14 14.98 49.96
CA GLY A 129 -40.40 15.40 51.14
C GLY A 129 -40.60 16.89 51.46
N VAL A 130 -41.76 17.24 52.03
CA VAL A 130 -42.01 18.45 52.84
C VAL A 130 -42.85 18.02 54.04
#